data_AF-A0A6B3I9E7-F1
#
_entry.id   AF-A0A6B3I9E7-F1
#
_cell.length_a   1.000
_cell.length_b   1.000
_cell.length_c   1.000
_cell.angle_alpha   90.00
_cell.angle_beta   90.00
_cell.angle_gamma   90.00
#
_symmetry.space_group_name_H-M   'P 1'
#
loop_
_entity.id
_entity.type
_entity.pdbx_description
1 polymer ?
#
loop_
_entity_poly.entity_id
_entity_poly.type
_entity_poly.pdbx_seq_one_letter_code
_entity_poly.pdbx_strand_id
1 'polypeptide(L)'
;PEVHGCRISGGNVGIAVTEAARGRFTRVVIEDLTSVALRVRDGSNAVFEHVRVERCPSHLETLGNGGTTADITDAVFRDFDMSAAEVLGQSRVRLRNVSAERGTLGFGVGEQAQLHLHDCTVKAVSRCGVIAFGKGRLV
;
A
#
# COMPACT_ATOMS: atom_id res chain seq x y z
N PRO A 1 -5.65 14.72 8.03
CA PRO A 1 -5.93 14.20 9.39
C PRO A 1 -4.70 13.51 9.98
N GLU A 2 -4.63 13.43 11.31
CA GLU A 2 -3.68 12.58 12.03
C GLU A 2 -4.44 11.50 12.77
N VAL A 3 -4.08 10.23 12.54
CA VAL A 3 -4.69 9.07 13.18
C VAL A 3 -3.59 8.25 13.82
N HIS A 4 -3.79 7.88 15.08
CA HIS A 4 -2.73 7.28 15.88
C HIS A 4 -3.27 6.14 16.76
N GLY A 5 -2.60 4.98 16.74
CA GLY A 5 -2.87 3.89 17.69
C GLY A 5 -4.23 3.20 17.49
N CYS A 6 -4.85 3.34 16.32
CA CYS A 6 -6.19 2.81 16.06
C CYS A 6 -6.15 1.37 15.54
N ARG A 7 -7.25 0.65 15.77
CA ARG A 7 -7.58 -0.62 15.11
C ARG A 7 -8.77 -0.42 14.19
N ILE A 8 -8.68 -0.93 12.97
CA ILE A 8 -9.77 -0.97 11.99
C ILE A 8 -9.97 -2.43 11.61
N SER A 9 -11.17 -2.96 11.78
CA SER A 9 -11.44 -4.39 11.57
C SER A 9 -12.84 -4.59 11.04
N GLY A 10 -12.99 -5.50 10.07
CA GLY A 10 -14.27 -5.73 9.41
C GLY A 10 -14.66 -4.57 8.49
N GLY A 11 -15.32 -4.89 7.38
CA GLY A 11 -15.82 -3.89 6.42
C GLY A 11 -15.17 -3.98 5.05
N ASN A 12 -15.16 -2.86 4.32
CA ASN A 12 -14.70 -2.83 2.93
C ASN A 12 -13.32 -2.21 2.78
N VAL A 13 -13.16 -0.94 3.16
CA VAL A 13 -11.91 -0.19 3.05
C VAL A 13 -11.49 0.33 4.42
N GLY A 14 -10.20 0.25 4.74
CA GLY A 14 -9.66 0.68 6.04
C GLY A 14 -9.47 2.19 6.11
N ILE A 15 -8.45 2.69 5.42
CA ILE A 15 -8.14 4.12 5.29
C ILE A 15 -8.20 4.49 3.81
N ALA A 16 -9.00 5.49 3.49
CA ALA A 16 -9.04 6.10 2.17
C ALA A 16 -8.61 7.57 2.26
N VAL A 17 -7.61 7.96 1.47
CA VAL A 17 -7.21 9.35 1.26
C VAL A 17 -7.45 9.68 -0.21
N THR A 18 -8.50 10.44 -0.47
CA THR A 18 -9.05 10.71 -1.81
C THR A 18 -9.28 12.20 -2.00
N GLU A 19 -9.63 12.61 -3.22
CA GLU A 19 -10.06 13.99 -3.52
C GLU A 19 -9.02 15.04 -3.09
N ALA A 20 -7.75 14.83 -3.49
CA ALA A 20 -6.60 15.66 -3.15
C ALA A 20 -6.34 15.86 -1.63
N ALA A 21 -6.89 14.99 -0.78
CA ALA A 21 -6.70 15.05 0.66
C ALA A 21 -5.28 14.67 1.10
N ARG A 22 -4.97 14.96 2.37
CA ARG A 22 -3.68 14.66 3.00
C ARG A 22 -3.85 14.07 4.39
N GLY A 23 -3.05 13.06 4.74
CA GLY A 23 -3.12 12.46 6.08
C GLY A 23 -1.85 11.75 6.52
N ARG A 24 -1.73 11.59 7.84
CA ARG A 24 -0.64 10.87 8.52
C ARG A 24 -1.23 9.85 9.49
N PHE A 25 -0.79 8.61 9.37
CA PHE A 25 -1.37 7.47 10.07
C PHE A 25 -0.26 6.63 10.67
N THR A 26 -0.18 6.59 12.00
CA THR A 26 0.94 5.96 12.71
C THR A 26 0.43 4.91 13.70
N ARG A 27 1.08 3.75 13.79
CA ARG A 27 0.71 2.65 14.70
C ARG A 27 -0.74 2.18 14.51
N VAL A 28 -1.17 2.02 13.26
CA VAL A 28 -2.52 1.54 12.93
C VAL A 28 -2.49 0.04 12.61
N VAL A 29 -3.47 -0.70 13.11
CA VAL A 29 -3.71 -2.10 12.76
C VAL A 29 -4.98 -2.20 11.93
N ILE A 30 -4.90 -2.83 10.76
CA ILE A 30 -6.03 -3.04 9.86
C ILE A 30 -6.15 -4.52 9.55
N GLU A 31 -7.34 -5.09 9.71
CA GLU A 31 -7.56 -6.51 9.45
C GLU A 31 -8.96 -6.86 8.97
N ASP A 32 -9.09 -8.05 8.39
CA ASP A 32 -10.37 -8.68 8.07
C ASP A 32 -11.28 -7.81 7.21
N LEU A 33 -10.69 -7.14 6.21
CA LEU A 33 -11.42 -6.32 5.25
C LEU A 33 -11.76 -7.13 4.00
N THR A 34 -12.84 -6.73 3.34
CA THR A 34 -13.30 -7.36 2.09
C THR A 34 -12.71 -6.71 0.83
N SER A 35 -11.91 -5.64 0.96
CA SER A 35 -11.28 -4.96 -0.17
C SER A 35 -9.89 -4.42 0.17
N VAL A 36 -9.72 -3.10 0.33
CA VAL A 36 -8.40 -2.44 0.39
C VAL A 36 -8.14 -1.87 1.78
N ALA A 37 -6.98 -2.15 2.37
CA ALA A 37 -6.62 -1.58 3.67
C ALA A 37 -6.22 -0.10 3.60
N LEU A 38 -5.30 0.26 2.70
CA LEU A 38 -4.76 1.60 2.52
C LEU A 38 -4.98 2.03 1.06
N ARG A 39 -5.86 3.02 0.85
CA ARG A 39 -6.16 3.57 -0.47
C ARG A 39 -5.73 5.03 -0.57
N VAL A 40 -4.94 5.38 -1.58
CA VAL A 40 -4.56 6.77 -1.87
C VAL A 40 -4.83 7.07 -3.34
N ARG A 41 -5.73 8.03 -3.61
CA ARG A 41 -6.16 8.33 -5.00
C ARG A 41 -6.25 9.81 -5.30
N ASP A 42 -6.39 10.14 -6.57
CA ASP A 42 -6.89 11.45 -7.03
C ASP A 42 -6.08 12.67 -6.53
N GLY A 43 -4.74 12.61 -6.68
CA GLY A 43 -3.84 13.69 -6.27
C GLY A 43 -3.59 13.77 -4.75
N SER A 44 -4.00 12.75 -4.00
CA SER A 44 -3.88 12.71 -2.54
C SER A 44 -2.50 12.30 -2.05
N ASN A 45 -2.17 12.66 -0.82
CA ASN A 45 -0.87 12.36 -0.22
C ASN A 45 -1.03 11.76 1.17
N ALA A 46 -0.40 10.61 1.43
CA ALA A 46 -0.51 9.94 2.72
C ALA A 46 0.83 9.45 3.25
N VAL A 47 1.01 9.55 4.57
CA VAL A 47 2.16 8.99 5.28
C VAL A 47 1.67 7.91 6.23
N PHE A 48 2.24 6.71 6.13
CA PHE A 48 1.92 5.57 6.97
C PHE A 48 3.18 5.07 7.69
N GLU A 49 3.12 4.95 9.00
CA GLU A 49 4.26 4.52 9.81
C GLU A 49 3.84 3.45 10.82
N HIS A 50 4.64 2.40 10.97
CA HIS A 50 4.37 1.34 11.93
C HIS A 50 2.97 0.71 11.74
N VAL A 51 2.57 0.49 10.49
CA VAL A 51 1.24 -0.06 10.16
C VAL A 51 1.33 -1.57 10.02
N ARG A 52 0.35 -2.28 10.58
CA ARG A 52 0.14 -3.71 10.34
C ARG A 52 -1.17 -3.89 9.58
N VAL A 53 -1.10 -4.59 8.46
CA VAL A 53 -2.27 -5.01 7.69
C VAL A 53 -2.26 -6.53 7.57
N GLU A 54 -3.40 -7.15 7.83
CA GLU A 54 -3.53 -8.61 7.81
C GLU A 54 -4.89 -9.05 7.27
N ARG A 55 -4.95 -10.17 6.53
CA ARG A 55 -6.23 -10.76 6.05
C ARG A 55 -7.09 -9.74 5.30
N CYS A 56 -6.47 -9.03 4.36
CA CYS A 56 -7.14 -8.09 3.46
C CYS A 56 -6.78 -8.45 2.01
N PRO A 57 -7.71 -8.41 1.03
CA PRO A 57 -7.39 -8.73 -0.35
C PRO A 57 -6.22 -7.90 -0.91
N SER A 58 -6.27 -6.58 -0.77
CA SER A 58 -5.17 -5.68 -1.14
C SER A 58 -4.76 -4.78 0.01
N HIS A 59 -3.47 -4.64 0.26
CA HIS A 59 -3.00 -3.90 1.43
C HIS A 59 -2.79 -2.41 1.13
N LEU A 60 -1.96 -2.09 0.14
CA LEU A 60 -1.80 -0.73 -0.38
C LEU A 60 -2.25 -0.65 -1.84
N GLU A 61 -3.10 0.31 -2.16
CA GLU A 61 -3.50 0.64 -3.52
C GLU A 61 -3.33 2.15 -3.74
N THR A 62 -2.60 2.51 -4.81
CA THR A 62 -2.58 3.89 -5.30
C THR A 62 -2.99 3.98 -6.75
N LEU A 63 -3.86 4.93 -7.06
CA LEU A 63 -4.30 5.23 -8.42
C LEU A 63 -4.58 6.72 -8.56
N GLY A 64 -3.85 7.41 -9.43
CA GLY A 64 -4.12 8.81 -9.74
C GLY A 64 -3.02 9.46 -10.57
N ASN A 65 -2.95 10.80 -10.53
CA ASN A 65 -2.00 11.59 -11.30
C ASN A 65 -0.65 11.76 -10.57
N GLY A 66 0.25 12.56 -11.14
CA GLY A 66 1.58 12.84 -10.54
C GLY A 66 1.58 13.45 -9.14
N GLY A 67 0.43 13.94 -8.65
CA GLY A 67 0.23 14.42 -7.29
C GLY A 67 -0.16 13.35 -6.27
N THR A 68 -0.50 12.12 -6.72
CA THR A 68 -0.83 11.01 -5.82
C THR A 68 0.45 10.42 -5.25
N THR A 69 0.65 10.51 -3.94
CA THR A 69 1.83 9.93 -3.27
C THR A 69 1.53 9.20 -1.98
N ALA A 70 2.33 8.18 -1.68
CA ALA A 70 2.30 7.51 -0.38
C ALA A 70 3.71 7.16 0.09
N ASP A 71 4.05 7.55 1.32
CA ASP A 71 5.28 7.12 1.98
C ASP A 71 4.92 6.15 3.12
N ILE A 72 5.39 4.90 3.03
CA ILE A 72 5.13 3.84 4.00
C ILE A 72 6.47 3.44 4.63
N THR A 73 6.54 3.48 5.96
CA THR A 73 7.75 3.10 6.72
C THR A 73 7.39 2.11 7.82
N ASP A 74 8.23 1.10 8.02
CA ASP A 74 8.13 0.10 9.08
C ASP A 74 6.76 -0.62 9.09
N ALA A 75 6.34 -1.14 7.94
CA ALA A 75 5.02 -1.75 7.80
C ALA A 75 5.07 -3.27 7.57
N VAL A 76 4.03 -3.95 8.02
CA VAL A 76 3.90 -5.40 7.89
C VAL A 76 2.59 -5.72 7.18
N PHE A 77 2.70 -6.35 6.02
CA PHE A 77 1.61 -6.80 5.17
C PHE A 77 1.59 -8.34 5.14
N ARG A 78 0.52 -8.95 5.67
CA ARG A 78 0.39 -10.41 5.76
C ARG A 78 -0.96 -10.93 5.28
N ASP A 79 -0.97 -12.13 4.71
CA ASP A 79 -2.21 -12.85 4.40
C ASP A 79 -3.11 -12.04 3.45
N PHE A 80 -2.60 -11.75 2.25
CA PHE A 80 -3.31 -10.98 1.22
C PHE A 80 -3.65 -11.83 0.00
N ASP A 81 -4.90 -11.75 -0.46
CA ASP A 81 -5.37 -12.57 -1.59
C ASP A 81 -4.91 -12.02 -2.94
N MET A 82 -4.74 -10.71 -3.08
CA MET A 82 -4.42 -10.04 -4.34
C MET A 82 -3.01 -9.45 -4.33
N SER A 83 -2.76 -8.37 -3.57
CA SER A 83 -1.47 -7.69 -3.58
C SER A 83 -1.10 -7.01 -2.26
N ALA A 84 0.19 -6.98 -1.93
CA ALA A 84 0.68 -6.23 -0.77
C ALA A 84 0.80 -4.73 -1.09
N ALA A 85 1.30 -4.37 -2.27
CA ALA A 85 1.22 -3.00 -2.78
C ALA A 85 1.02 -2.99 -4.29
N GLU A 86 0.04 -2.21 -4.74
CA GLU A 86 -0.21 -1.94 -6.16
C GLU A 86 -0.17 -0.44 -6.42
N VAL A 87 0.75 -0.03 -7.30
CA VAL A 87 1.06 1.39 -7.58
C VAL A 87 0.81 1.68 -9.06
N LEU A 88 -0.30 2.36 -9.37
CA LEU A 88 -0.80 2.61 -10.72
C LEU A 88 -0.99 4.09 -11.03
N GLY A 89 -1.40 4.41 -12.26
CA GLY A 89 -1.54 5.77 -12.77
C GLY A 89 -0.18 6.43 -13.01
N GLN A 90 -0.03 7.63 -12.46
CA GLN A 90 1.22 8.40 -12.37
C GLN A 90 1.66 8.56 -10.91
N SER A 91 1.18 7.69 -10.02
CA SER A 91 1.43 7.78 -8.58
C SER A 91 2.91 7.58 -8.25
N ARG A 92 3.35 8.10 -7.10
CA ARG A 92 4.72 7.92 -6.59
C ARG A 92 4.69 7.40 -5.16
N VAL A 93 5.19 6.18 -4.96
CA VAL A 93 5.17 5.50 -3.67
C VAL A 93 6.57 5.15 -3.22
N ARG A 94 6.83 5.30 -1.91
CA ARG A 94 8.05 4.81 -1.26
C ARG A 94 7.71 3.84 -0.16
N LEU A 95 8.32 2.66 -0.21
CA LEU A 95 8.26 1.66 0.84
C LEU A 95 9.63 1.55 1.48
N ARG A 96 9.71 1.74 2.80
CA ARG A 96 10.94 1.59 3.58
C ARG A 96 10.72 0.60 4.71
N ASN A 97 11.56 -0.43 4.81
CA ASN A 97 11.44 -1.48 5.81
C ASN A 97 10.02 -2.09 5.86
N VAL A 98 9.49 -2.44 4.68
CA VAL A 98 8.16 -3.05 4.53
C VAL A 98 8.30 -4.53 4.25
N SER A 99 7.59 -5.37 5.02
CA SER A 99 7.51 -6.80 4.78
C SER A 99 6.17 -7.19 4.17
N ALA A 100 6.18 -7.93 3.06
CA ALA A 100 5.03 -8.58 2.47
C ALA A 100 5.18 -10.11 2.59
N GLU A 101 4.24 -10.77 3.27
CA GLU A 101 4.31 -12.21 3.52
C GLU A 101 2.98 -12.90 3.24
N ARG A 102 3.03 -14.10 2.65
CA ARG A 102 1.85 -14.98 2.45
C ARG A 102 0.74 -14.31 1.64
N GLY A 103 0.89 -14.30 0.32
CA GLY A 103 -0.15 -13.79 -0.57
C GLY A 103 0.16 -13.96 -2.05
N THR A 104 -0.60 -13.33 -2.93
CA THR A 104 -0.44 -13.57 -4.38
C THR A 104 0.71 -12.77 -5.01
N LEU A 105 0.66 -11.43 -4.89
CA LEU A 105 1.64 -10.51 -5.47
C LEU A 105 2.22 -9.60 -4.38
N GLY A 106 3.55 -9.57 -4.22
CA GLY A 106 4.20 -8.69 -3.24
C GLY A 106 4.05 -7.21 -3.60
N PHE A 107 4.96 -6.68 -4.40
CA PHE A 107 4.95 -5.27 -4.79
C PHE A 107 4.82 -5.09 -6.31
N GLY A 108 3.85 -4.31 -6.75
CA GLY A 108 3.54 -4.07 -8.15
C GLY A 108 3.56 -2.60 -8.50
N VAL A 109 4.20 -2.27 -9.63
CA VAL A 109 4.15 -0.93 -10.22
C VAL A 109 3.81 -1.00 -11.71
N GLY A 110 2.86 -0.18 -12.12
CA GLY A 110 2.30 -0.20 -13.47
C GLY A 110 2.20 1.17 -14.12
N GLU A 111 1.75 1.16 -15.37
CA GLU A 111 1.35 2.37 -16.11
C GLU A 111 2.47 3.41 -16.21
N GLN A 112 2.38 4.58 -15.57
CA GLN A 112 3.42 5.62 -15.54
C GLN A 112 3.90 5.89 -14.10
N ALA A 113 3.58 4.98 -13.19
CA ALA A 113 3.82 5.17 -11.77
C ALA A 113 5.26 4.83 -11.38
N GLN A 114 5.65 5.23 -10.17
CA GLN A 114 6.98 4.97 -9.62
C GLN A 114 6.85 4.37 -8.23
N LEU A 115 7.58 3.29 -8.00
CA LEU A 115 7.66 2.59 -6.73
C LEU A 115 9.12 2.48 -6.32
N HIS A 116 9.46 3.09 -5.20
CA HIS A 116 10.77 3.01 -4.59
C HIS A 116 10.75 2.02 -3.43
N LEU A 117 11.64 1.03 -3.46
CA LEU A 117 11.77 0.02 -2.41
C LEU A 117 13.11 0.20 -1.68
N HIS A 118 13.06 0.27 -0.36
CA HIS A 118 14.26 0.32 0.48
C HIS A 118 14.11 -0.66 1.65
N ASP A 119 15.06 -1.58 1.80
CA ASP A 119 15.04 -2.62 2.85
C ASP A 119 13.72 -3.40 2.95
N CYS A 120 13.05 -3.61 1.81
CA CYS A 120 11.78 -4.33 1.79
C CYS A 120 12.01 -5.84 1.62
N THR A 121 11.11 -6.63 2.20
CA THR A 121 11.17 -8.09 2.16
C THR A 121 9.87 -8.64 1.60
N VAL A 122 9.96 -9.59 0.67
CA VAL A 122 8.80 -10.37 0.19
C VAL A 122 9.05 -11.85 0.41
N LYS A 123 8.11 -12.55 1.05
CA LYS A 123 8.23 -13.98 1.38
C LYS A 123 6.93 -14.73 1.16
N ALA A 124 7.04 -16.01 0.80
CA ALA A 124 5.90 -16.92 0.70
C ALA A 124 4.75 -16.39 -0.19
N VAL A 125 5.08 -15.76 -1.32
CA VAL A 125 4.09 -15.33 -2.31
C VAL A 125 3.89 -16.38 -3.40
N SER A 126 2.67 -16.54 -3.89
CA SER A 126 2.31 -17.64 -4.80
C SER A 126 2.58 -17.33 -6.27
N ARG A 127 2.61 -16.05 -6.67
CA ARG A 127 2.77 -15.67 -8.07
C ARG A 127 4.00 -14.82 -8.36
N CYS A 128 4.18 -13.70 -7.67
CA CYS A 128 5.30 -12.81 -7.95
C CYS A 128 5.71 -11.99 -6.73
N GLY A 129 7.02 -11.90 -6.49
CA GLY A 129 7.59 -11.06 -5.44
C GLY A 129 7.46 -9.57 -5.75
N VAL A 130 8.03 -9.17 -6.89
CA VAL A 130 7.98 -7.79 -7.37
C VAL A 130 7.76 -7.78 -8.87
N ILE A 131 6.87 -6.92 -9.36
CA ILE A 131 6.59 -6.75 -10.79
C ILE A 131 6.53 -5.28 -11.19
N ALA A 132 7.13 -4.98 -12.34
CA ALA A 132 6.95 -3.72 -13.05
C ALA A 132 6.33 -4.01 -14.42
N PHE A 133 5.35 -3.22 -14.85
CA PHE A 133 4.73 -3.36 -16.16
C PHE A 133 4.34 -2.01 -16.78
N GLY A 134 4.08 -2.00 -18.10
CA GLY A 134 3.85 -0.76 -18.83
C GLY A 134 5.09 0.14 -18.83
N LYS A 135 4.93 1.42 -18.46
CA LYS A 135 6.04 2.37 -18.21
C LYS A 135 6.30 2.55 -16.71
N GLY A 136 5.78 1.64 -15.87
CA GLY A 136 5.98 1.67 -14.42
C GLY A 136 7.47 1.53 -14.09
N ARG A 137 7.93 2.30 -13.11
CA ARG A 137 9.34 2.32 -12.71
C ARG A 137 9.48 1.77 -11.30
N LEU A 138 10.19 0.65 -11.19
CA LEU A 138 10.69 0.13 -9.93
C LEU A 138 12.09 0.71 -9.68
N VAL A 139 12.32 1.27 -8.50
CA VAL A 139 13.59 1.90 -8.09
C VAL A 139 14.05 1.35 -6.76
#